data_AF-A0A841MTX8-F1
#
_entry.id   AF-A0A841MTX8-F1
#
_cell.length_a   1.000
_cell.length_b   1.000
_cell.length_c   1.000
_cell.angle_alpha   90.00
_cell.angle_beta   90.00
_cell.angle_gamma   90.00
#
_symmetry.space_group_name_H-M   'P 1'
#
loop_
_entity.id
_entity.type
_entity.pdbx_description
1 polymer ?
#
loop_
_entity_poly.entity_id
_entity_poly.type
_entity_poly.pdbx_seq_one_letter_code
_entity_poly.pdbx_strand_id
1 'polypeptide(L)'
;MKSGYHFCLLSVFGMLVFSCSPNEQKEEKEKTYSLEIIDSVQVDYLGEMMLLDYDQNSEKYLLATDSYYEYLEVNDEGEILLHNKFSEEGTSPVNQALGLGYFNGNVTVFNPPKGYYYFKDSSKVGELSIPYPHMSFMMYPKLGMFESGNKIYYPKPWPETMNVNFEEGEFYQALLKMPIIESQDKTTGDTLGILKLPETSELLSDEVHGFPIPVYTMDGDRLLLSMWFEPEIYVYKKAGDGFEYEKTIEIDIPDWVPTTSVSFENADQFFAENQKKRPGNLTNILVVGDYYLAIYNRGLTEDQMKGLDPRADGGLSVRRKDPNFAAVLDKDFNQVATNVPFPIASNFPMVVNNQGEIVVSKVAGLSETEDDGIILYKLKLLID
;
A
#
# COMPACT_ATOMS: atom_id res chain seq x y z
N MET A 1 30.12 82.82 -3.38
CA MET A 1 29.83 82.29 -2.02
C MET A 1 28.35 81.91 -1.93
N LYS A 2 28.10 80.63 -1.63
CA LYS A 2 26.92 80.00 -1.01
C LYS A 2 25.48 80.51 -1.31
N SER A 3 24.72 79.59 -1.89
CA SER A 3 23.43 79.02 -1.41
C SER A 3 22.16 79.88 -1.41
N GLY A 4 21.09 79.32 -2.00
CA GLY A 4 19.70 79.72 -1.73
C GLY A 4 18.69 79.02 -2.64
N TYR A 5 18.04 77.98 -2.12
CA TYR A 5 16.95 77.20 -2.73
C TYR A 5 15.62 77.97 -2.79
N HIS A 6 14.75 77.68 -3.78
CA HIS A 6 13.29 77.46 -3.64
C HIS A 6 12.71 77.03 -5.00
N PHE A 7 12.43 75.74 -5.21
CA PHE A 7 11.21 75.02 -4.83
C PHE A 7 9.98 75.47 -5.65
N CYS A 8 9.84 74.85 -6.83
CA CYS A 8 8.68 74.94 -7.70
C CYS A 8 7.92 73.61 -7.52
N LEU A 9 6.90 73.58 -6.65
CA LEU A 9 6.04 72.41 -6.50
C LEU A 9 4.70 72.67 -7.21
N LEU A 10 4.60 72.07 -8.39
CA LEU A 10 3.41 72.05 -9.24
C LEU A 10 2.35 71.18 -8.56
N SER A 11 1.23 71.77 -8.19
CA SER A 11 0.05 71.06 -7.71
C SER A 11 -0.67 70.45 -8.92
N VAL A 12 -0.51 69.14 -9.11
CA VAL A 12 -1.34 68.34 -10.03
C VAL A 12 -2.14 67.36 -9.19
N PHE A 13 -3.37 67.78 -8.91
CA PHE A 13 -4.42 67.02 -8.26
C PHE A 13 -4.93 65.96 -9.24
N GLY A 14 -4.25 64.81 -9.28
CA GLY A 14 -4.69 63.64 -10.03
C GLY A 14 -5.80 62.90 -9.28
N MET A 15 -7.02 63.00 -9.79
CA MET A 15 -8.16 62.18 -9.37
C MET A 15 -7.86 60.71 -9.64
N LEU A 16 -7.49 59.96 -8.61
CA LEU A 16 -7.54 58.51 -8.61
C LEU A 16 -8.99 58.09 -8.34
N VAL A 17 -9.75 57.89 -9.41
CA VAL A 17 -10.99 57.11 -9.37
C VAL A 17 -10.63 55.65 -9.09
N PHE A 18 -10.80 55.25 -7.83
CA PHE A 18 -10.82 53.84 -7.43
C PHE A 18 -12.07 53.20 -8.04
N SER A 19 -11.90 52.58 -9.21
CA SER A 19 -12.86 51.61 -9.74
C SER A 19 -12.72 50.33 -8.93
N CYS A 20 -13.54 50.19 -7.90
CA CYS A 20 -13.84 48.90 -7.27
C CYS A 20 -14.54 48.02 -8.32
N SER A 21 -13.76 47.21 -9.04
CA SER A 21 -14.32 46.02 -9.68
C SER A 21 -14.84 45.11 -8.56
N PRO A 22 -16.08 44.59 -8.64
CA PRO A 22 -16.48 43.49 -7.79
C PRO A 22 -15.52 42.35 -8.08
N ASN A 23 -14.74 41.95 -7.08
CA ASN A 23 -14.04 40.68 -7.12
C ASN A 23 -15.17 39.64 -7.10
N GLU A 24 -15.59 39.17 -8.27
CA GLU A 24 -16.30 37.90 -8.38
C GLU A 24 -15.34 36.86 -7.78
N GLN A 25 -15.50 36.59 -6.49
CA GLN A 25 -15.10 35.31 -5.93
C GLN A 25 -15.85 34.29 -6.77
N LYS A 26 -15.15 33.72 -7.76
CA LYS A 26 -15.55 32.44 -8.32
C LYS A 26 -15.66 31.52 -7.11
N GLU A 27 -16.88 31.20 -6.71
CA GLU A 27 -17.14 30.02 -5.91
C GLU A 27 -16.54 28.87 -6.70
N GLU A 28 -15.35 28.45 -6.29
CA GLU A 28 -14.70 27.27 -6.81
C GLU A 28 -15.60 26.13 -6.36
N LYS A 29 -16.35 25.56 -7.30
CA LYS A 29 -17.23 24.41 -7.00
C LYS A 29 -16.37 23.34 -6.33
N GLU A 30 -16.86 22.85 -5.20
CA GLU A 30 -16.27 21.73 -4.49
C GLU A 30 -16.22 20.54 -5.46
N LYS A 31 -15.00 20.07 -5.75
CA LYS A 31 -14.77 18.94 -6.65
C LYS A 31 -15.31 17.68 -5.99
N THR A 32 -16.07 16.89 -6.74
CA THR A 32 -16.51 15.57 -6.26
C THR A 32 -15.65 14.49 -6.90
N TYR A 33 -15.26 13.49 -6.10
CA TYR A 33 -14.41 12.38 -6.54
C TYR A 33 -15.19 11.06 -6.49
N SER A 34 -15.10 10.25 -7.55
CA SER A 34 -15.73 8.93 -7.63
C SER A 34 -14.81 7.91 -8.30
N LEU A 35 -15.00 6.63 -7.96
CA LEU A 35 -14.37 5.50 -8.64
C LEU A 35 -15.44 4.77 -9.44
N GLU A 36 -15.35 4.82 -10.77
CA GLU A 36 -16.34 4.18 -11.64
C GLU A 36 -15.72 3.02 -12.40
N ILE A 37 -16.46 1.91 -12.48
CA ILE A 37 -16.13 0.79 -13.36
C ILE A 37 -16.37 1.26 -14.79
N ILE A 38 -15.30 1.39 -15.57
CA ILE A 38 -15.36 1.82 -16.97
C ILE A 38 -15.33 0.62 -17.94
N ASP A 39 -14.79 -0.51 -17.49
CA ASP A 39 -14.70 -1.74 -18.25
C ASP A 39 -14.52 -2.93 -17.29
N SER A 40 -14.70 -4.15 -17.81
CA SER A 40 -14.43 -5.38 -17.09
C SER A 40 -13.92 -6.46 -18.03
N VAL A 41 -12.94 -7.22 -17.55
CA VAL A 41 -12.34 -8.31 -18.29
C VAL A 41 -12.66 -9.63 -17.58
N GLN A 42 -13.06 -10.63 -18.35
CA GLN A 42 -13.28 -11.99 -17.84
C GLN A 42 -12.07 -12.87 -18.18
N VAL A 43 -11.55 -13.55 -17.17
CA VAL A 43 -10.51 -14.57 -17.32
C VAL A 43 -11.17 -15.94 -17.21
N ASP A 44 -10.98 -16.79 -18.22
CA ASP A 44 -11.53 -18.15 -18.29
C ASP A 44 -10.79 -19.10 -17.33
N TYR A 45 -11.01 -18.91 -16.03
CA TYR A 45 -10.46 -19.72 -14.95
C TYR A 45 -11.54 -20.02 -13.91
N LEU A 46 -11.67 -21.29 -13.52
CA LEU A 46 -12.61 -21.74 -12.50
C LEU A 46 -11.93 -21.76 -11.12
N GLY A 47 -12.24 -20.76 -10.31
CA GLY A 47 -11.77 -20.62 -8.93
C GLY A 47 -11.61 -19.15 -8.53
N GLU A 48 -11.23 -18.91 -7.28
CA GLU A 48 -10.93 -17.56 -6.81
C GLU A 48 -9.43 -17.28 -6.88
N MET A 49 -9.06 -16.19 -7.55
CA MET A 49 -7.71 -15.64 -7.52
C MET A 49 -7.78 -14.16 -7.18
N MET A 50 -6.74 -13.69 -6.50
CA MET A 50 -6.56 -12.30 -6.13
C MET A 50 -5.58 -11.67 -7.11
N LEU A 51 -5.93 -10.50 -7.65
CA LEU A 51 -4.99 -9.67 -8.39
C LEU A 51 -3.94 -9.10 -7.43
N LEU A 52 -2.66 -9.37 -7.69
CA LEU A 52 -1.55 -8.98 -6.82
C LEU A 52 -0.68 -7.88 -7.42
N ASP A 53 -0.39 -7.95 -8.71
CA ASP A 53 0.61 -7.08 -9.33
C ASP A 53 0.40 -6.90 -10.85
N TYR A 54 1.13 -5.96 -11.44
CA TYR A 54 1.11 -5.67 -12.87
C TYR A 54 2.51 -5.30 -13.37
N ASP A 55 3.01 -6.03 -14.36
CA ASP A 55 4.26 -5.67 -15.03
C ASP A 55 4.01 -4.66 -16.14
N GLN A 56 4.40 -3.41 -15.90
CA GLN A 56 4.20 -2.30 -16.85
C GLN A 56 4.91 -2.50 -18.20
N ASN A 57 5.99 -3.30 -18.24
CA ASN A 57 6.77 -3.50 -19.45
C ASN A 57 6.16 -4.55 -20.39
N SER A 58 5.64 -5.64 -19.84
CA SER A 58 5.00 -6.71 -20.62
C SER A 58 3.47 -6.65 -20.63
N GLU A 59 2.88 -5.70 -19.91
CA GLU A 59 1.44 -5.45 -19.83
C GLU A 59 0.65 -6.68 -19.34
N LYS A 60 1.17 -7.31 -18.29
CA LYS A 60 0.60 -8.52 -17.70
C LYS A 60 0.14 -8.30 -16.28
N TYR A 61 -1.04 -8.82 -15.97
CA TYR A 61 -1.55 -8.94 -14.62
C TYR A 61 -1.11 -10.26 -13.99
N LEU A 62 -0.73 -10.20 -12.72
CA LEU A 62 -0.42 -11.36 -11.90
C LEU A 62 -1.57 -11.63 -10.93
N LEU A 63 -2.24 -12.76 -11.10
CA LEU A 63 -3.25 -13.24 -10.18
C LEU A 63 -2.71 -14.45 -9.42
N ALA A 64 -3.09 -14.62 -8.16
CA ALA A 64 -2.71 -15.80 -7.39
C ALA A 64 -3.77 -16.21 -6.36
N THR A 65 -3.66 -17.44 -5.87
CA THR A 65 -4.47 -17.90 -4.74
C THR A 65 -4.10 -17.14 -3.46
N ASP A 66 -4.95 -17.25 -2.44
CA ASP A 66 -4.73 -16.70 -1.09
C ASP A 66 -3.40 -17.13 -0.45
N SER A 67 -2.90 -18.31 -0.83
CA SER A 67 -1.67 -18.91 -0.31
C SER A 67 -0.46 -18.73 -1.22
N TYR A 68 -0.61 -18.04 -2.36
CA TYR A 68 0.46 -17.75 -3.33
C TYR A 68 1.15 -18.98 -3.99
N TYR A 69 0.62 -20.19 -3.81
CA TYR A 69 1.20 -21.40 -4.41
C TYR A 69 0.82 -21.61 -5.88
N GLU A 70 -0.23 -20.96 -6.34
CA GLU A 70 -0.72 -21.05 -7.72
C GLU A 70 -0.97 -19.63 -8.24
N TYR A 71 -0.53 -19.37 -9.47
CA TYR A 71 -0.65 -18.06 -10.09
C TYR A 71 -0.93 -18.15 -11.59
N LEU A 72 -1.51 -17.06 -12.11
CA LEU A 72 -1.78 -16.81 -13.51
C LEU A 72 -1.08 -15.53 -13.95
N GLU A 73 -0.49 -15.54 -15.14
CA GLU A 73 -0.16 -14.30 -15.86
C GLU A 73 -1.20 -14.10 -16.96
N VAL A 74 -1.85 -12.94 -16.98
CA VAL A 74 -3.00 -12.64 -17.85
C VAL A 74 -2.80 -11.31 -18.56
N ASN A 75 -3.18 -11.20 -19.83
CA ASN A 75 -3.14 -9.92 -20.57
C ASN A 75 -4.38 -9.04 -20.30
N ASP A 76 -4.43 -7.87 -20.94
CA ASP A 76 -5.51 -6.89 -20.76
C ASP A 76 -6.85 -7.28 -21.40
N GLU A 77 -6.85 -8.32 -22.23
CA GLU A 77 -8.03 -8.97 -22.81
C GLU A 77 -8.55 -10.15 -21.97
N GLY A 78 -7.83 -10.57 -20.92
CA GLY A 78 -8.23 -11.67 -20.04
C GLY A 78 -7.74 -13.05 -20.48
N GLU A 79 -6.88 -13.12 -21.49
CA GLU A 79 -6.26 -14.35 -21.94
C GLU A 79 -5.18 -14.81 -20.95
N ILE A 80 -5.27 -16.06 -20.51
CA ILE A 80 -4.26 -16.68 -19.65
C ILE A 80 -3.02 -16.98 -20.50
N LEU A 81 -1.96 -16.21 -20.29
CA LEU A 81 -0.67 -16.41 -20.96
C LEU A 81 0.16 -17.51 -20.29
N LEU A 82 0.05 -17.60 -18.96
CA LEU A 82 0.72 -18.60 -18.16
C LEU A 82 -0.16 -19.02 -16.99
N HIS A 83 -0.15 -20.32 -16.69
CA HIS A 83 -0.69 -20.89 -15.46
C HIS A 83 0.38 -21.75 -14.81
N ASN A 84 0.70 -21.45 -13.55
CA ASN A 84 1.72 -22.18 -12.83
C ASN A 84 1.29 -22.50 -11.41
N LYS A 85 1.74 -23.66 -10.92
CA LYS A 85 1.64 -24.06 -9.53
C LYS A 85 3.04 -24.43 -9.04
N PHE A 86 3.47 -23.81 -7.95
CA PHE A 86 4.76 -24.14 -7.37
C PHE A 86 4.77 -25.58 -6.83
N SER A 87 5.92 -26.24 -6.99
CA SER A 87 6.18 -27.56 -6.44
C SER A 87 6.95 -27.45 -5.13
N GLU A 88 6.55 -28.24 -4.14
CA GLU A 88 7.32 -28.45 -2.90
C GLU A 88 8.46 -29.48 -3.08
N GLU A 89 8.47 -30.17 -4.22
CA GLU A 89 9.46 -31.18 -4.57
C GLU A 89 10.30 -30.76 -5.80
N GLY A 90 11.42 -31.45 -6.01
CA GLY A 90 12.26 -31.28 -7.20
C GLY A 90 13.47 -30.36 -6.98
N THR A 91 14.01 -29.81 -8.07
CA THR A 91 15.27 -29.05 -8.07
C THR A 91 15.12 -27.59 -7.66
N SER A 92 13.89 -27.05 -7.64
CA SER A 92 13.58 -25.67 -7.26
C SER A 92 12.32 -25.59 -6.41
N PRO A 93 12.30 -26.26 -5.25
CA PRO A 93 11.09 -26.33 -4.44
C PRO A 93 10.77 -24.98 -3.78
N VAL A 94 9.51 -24.59 -3.84
CA VAL A 94 8.94 -23.48 -3.06
C VAL A 94 8.17 -24.11 -1.91
N ASN A 95 8.79 -24.15 -0.75
CA ASN A 95 8.21 -24.80 0.42
C ASN A 95 7.26 -23.88 1.17
N GLN A 96 7.50 -22.56 1.05
CA GLN A 96 6.69 -21.53 1.69
C GLN A 96 6.60 -20.34 0.75
N ALA A 97 5.40 -20.02 0.25
CA ALA A 97 5.18 -18.83 -0.55
C ALA A 97 4.61 -17.73 0.34
N LEU A 98 5.45 -16.80 0.81
CA LEU A 98 5.01 -15.73 1.73
C LEU A 98 4.73 -14.40 1.05
N GLY A 99 5.06 -14.25 -0.22
CA GLY A 99 4.77 -13.07 -1.00
C GLY A 99 5.05 -13.35 -2.46
N LEU A 100 4.29 -12.72 -3.34
CA LEU A 100 4.39 -12.89 -4.79
C LEU A 100 4.23 -11.53 -5.47
N GLY A 101 4.98 -11.30 -6.55
CA GLY A 101 4.92 -10.06 -7.33
C GLY A 101 5.85 -10.13 -8.52
N TYR A 102 5.83 -9.10 -9.37
CA TYR A 102 6.82 -8.94 -10.42
C TYR A 102 8.09 -8.27 -9.89
N PHE A 103 9.23 -8.75 -10.34
CA PHE A 103 10.52 -8.08 -10.16
C PHE A 103 11.34 -8.21 -11.44
N ASN A 104 11.66 -7.07 -12.06
CA ASN A 104 12.37 -7.00 -13.34
C ASN A 104 11.77 -7.92 -14.43
N GLY A 105 10.44 -7.95 -14.54
CA GLY A 105 9.69 -8.76 -15.51
C GLY A 105 9.62 -10.26 -15.21
N ASN A 106 10.11 -10.72 -14.06
CA ASN A 106 9.98 -12.11 -13.62
C ASN A 106 8.96 -12.21 -12.49
N VAL A 107 8.16 -13.29 -12.47
CA VAL A 107 7.35 -13.63 -11.31
C VAL A 107 8.29 -14.03 -10.18
N THR A 108 8.20 -13.33 -9.06
CA THR A 108 9.10 -13.48 -7.93
C THR A 108 8.34 -13.87 -6.70
N VAL A 109 8.81 -14.92 -6.02
CA VAL A 109 8.23 -15.41 -4.77
C VAL A 109 9.23 -15.31 -3.63
N PHE A 110 8.78 -14.86 -2.47
CA PHE A 110 9.56 -14.95 -1.24
C PHE A 110 9.42 -16.36 -0.64
N ASN A 111 10.53 -17.11 -0.63
CA ASN A 111 10.65 -18.52 -0.24
C ASN A 111 11.68 -18.70 0.89
N PRO A 112 11.35 -18.33 2.14
CA PRO A 112 12.25 -18.49 3.27
C PRO A 112 12.58 -19.97 3.54
N PRO A 113 13.76 -20.26 4.13
CA PRO A 113 14.83 -19.33 4.49
C PRO A 113 15.78 -19.01 3.32
N LYS A 114 15.44 -19.38 2.08
CA LYS A 114 16.36 -19.28 0.94
C LYS A 114 16.42 -17.87 0.34
N GLY A 115 15.38 -17.06 0.54
CA GLY A 115 15.26 -15.72 -0.02
C GLY A 115 14.23 -15.65 -1.13
N TYR A 116 14.54 -14.96 -2.23
CA TYR A 116 13.59 -14.70 -3.31
C TYR A 116 13.93 -15.53 -4.55
N TYR A 117 12.94 -16.20 -5.14
CA TYR A 117 13.11 -16.99 -6.35
C TYR A 117 12.46 -16.30 -7.55
N TYR A 118 13.18 -16.25 -8.67
CA TYR A 118 12.71 -15.63 -9.91
C TYR A 118 12.27 -16.69 -10.90
N PHE A 119 11.06 -16.54 -11.43
CA PHE A 119 10.47 -17.45 -12.40
C PHE A 119 10.16 -16.72 -13.71
N LYS A 120 10.51 -17.37 -14.82
CA LYS A 120 10.15 -16.98 -16.17
C LYS A 120 9.60 -18.20 -16.89
N ASP A 121 8.41 -18.09 -17.46
CA ASP A 121 7.73 -19.20 -18.15
C ASP A 121 7.67 -20.46 -17.27
N SER A 122 7.24 -20.30 -16.01
CA SER A 122 7.19 -21.32 -14.95
C SER A 122 8.54 -21.94 -14.52
N SER A 123 9.65 -21.53 -15.12
CA SER A 123 10.98 -22.06 -14.81
C SER A 123 11.76 -21.10 -13.91
N LYS A 124 12.41 -21.62 -12.86
CA LYS A 124 13.30 -20.82 -12.03
C LYS A 124 14.52 -20.37 -12.84
N VAL A 125 14.70 -19.07 -12.99
CA VAL A 125 15.81 -18.45 -13.75
C VAL A 125 16.85 -17.78 -12.87
N GLY A 126 16.55 -17.58 -11.58
CA GLY A 126 17.49 -17.00 -10.63
C GLY A 126 16.97 -16.97 -9.21
N GLU A 127 17.78 -16.41 -8.33
CA GLU A 127 17.42 -16.18 -6.93
C GLU A 127 18.20 -15.00 -6.33
N LEU A 128 17.66 -14.42 -5.27
CA LEU A 128 18.34 -13.54 -4.34
C LEU A 128 18.40 -14.20 -2.98
N SER A 129 19.60 -14.61 -2.58
CA SER A 129 19.83 -15.15 -1.25
C SER A 129 20.01 -14.02 -0.24
N ILE A 130 19.34 -14.17 0.91
CA ILE A 130 19.48 -13.26 2.04
C ILE A 130 20.67 -13.75 2.87
N PRO A 131 21.73 -12.94 3.08
CA PRO A 131 23.04 -13.42 3.53
C PRO A 131 23.12 -13.63 5.06
N TYR A 132 21.99 -13.89 5.71
CA TYR A 132 21.90 -14.14 7.14
C TYR A 132 20.70 -15.05 7.47
N PRO A 133 20.76 -15.80 8.58
CA PRO A 133 19.63 -16.59 9.07
C PRO A 133 18.45 -15.68 9.42
N HIS A 134 17.29 -15.99 8.88
CA HIS A 134 16.09 -15.20 9.05
C HIS A 134 14.85 -16.08 9.08
N MET A 135 13.82 -15.54 9.70
CA MET A 135 12.50 -16.11 9.77
C MET A 135 11.48 -15.10 9.24
N SER A 136 10.31 -15.60 8.88
CA SER A 136 9.20 -14.75 8.48
C SER A 136 7.92 -15.28 9.09
N PHE A 137 7.24 -14.42 9.84
CA PHE A 137 5.94 -14.71 10.46
C PHE A 137 4.78 -14.02 9.76
N MET A 138 5.08 -13.22 8.75
CA MET A 138 4.08 -12.46 8.03
C MET A 138 4.10 -12.85 6.56
N MET A 139 2.91 -12.91 5.99
CA MET A 139 2.75 -12.82 4.55
C MET A 139 2.96 -11.36 4.13
N TYR A 140 3.51 -11.16 2.94
CA TYR A 140 3.70 -9.88 2.29
C TYR A 140 2.58 -9.72 1.26
N PRO A 141 1.55 -8.89 1.54
CA PRO A 141 0.46 -8.62 0.61
C PRO A 141 0.95 -8.06 -0.73
N LYS A 142 2.07 -7.32 -0.67
CA LYS A 142 2.82 -6.80 -1.81
C LYS A 142 4.28 -7.18 -1.60
N LEU A 143 4.89 -7.85 -2.57
CA LEU A 143 6.30 -8.25 -2.48
C LEU A 143 7.22 -7.03 -2.38
N GLY A 144 6.89 -5.96 -3.11
CA GLY A 144 7.52 -4.64 -2.99
C GLY A 144 9.01 -4.59 -3.30
N MET A 145 9.54 -5.54 -4.06
CA MET A 145 10.94 -5.51 -4.48
C MET A 145 11.16 -4.44 -5.56
N PHE A 146 12.25 -3.70 -5.47
CA PHE A 146 12.66 -2.77 -6.52
C PHE A 146 14.17 -2.67 -6.64
N GLU A 147 14.64 -2.22 -7.79
CA GLU A 147 16.06 -2.06 -8.08
C GLU A 147 16.42 -0.59 -8.25
N SER A 148 17.59 -0.19 -7.73
CA SER A 148 18.18 1.11 -8.03
C SER A 148 19.69 1.01 -8.04
N GLY A 149 20.30 1.34 -9.20
CA GLY A 149 21.74 1.27 -9.38
C GLY A 149 22.28 -0.14 -9.19
N ASN A 150 23.25 -0.32 -8.27
CA ASN A 150 23.82 -1.63 -7.96
C ASN A 150 23.09 -2.38 -6.83
N LYS A 151 21.92 -1.91 -6.39
CA LYS A 151 21.23 -2.46 -5.22
C LYS A 151 19.83 -2.96 -5.51
N ILE A 152 19.44 -4.02 -4.83
CA ILE A 152 18.07 -4.52 -4.76
C ILE A 152 17.51 -4.17 -3.38
N TYR A 153 16.27 -3.72 -3.35
CA TYR A 153 15.57 -3.30 -2.14
C TYR A 153 14.38 -4.24 -1.91
N TYR A 154 14.17 -4.65 -0.66
CA TYR A 154 13.11 -5.59 -0.30
C TYR A 154 12.67 -5.42 1.17
N PRO A 155 11.45 -5.88 1.52
CA PRO A 155 11.02 -5.92 2.92
C PRO A 155 11.99 -6.72 3.77
N LYS A 156 12.46 -6.15 4.88
CA LYS A 156 13.47 -6.79 5.73
C LYS A 156 12.83 -7.97 6.48
N PRO A 157 13.27 -9.23 6.26
CA PRO A 157 12.81 -10.34 7.08
C PRO A 157 13.34 -10.24 8.51
N TRP A 158 12.74 -11.00 9.42
CA TRP A 158 13.14 -10.97 10.82
C TRP A 158 14.39 -11.81 11.04
N PRO A 159 15.45 -11.29 11.69
CA PRO A 159 16.60 -12.10 12.06
C PRO A 159 16.18 -13.25 12.97
N GLU A 160 16.72 -14.46 12.75
CA GLU A 160 16.49 -15.59 13.68
C GLU A 160 17.02 -15.32 15.10
N THR A 161 17.91 -14.34 15.26
CA THR A 161 18.43 -13.93 16.57
C THR A 161 17.43 -13.14 17.41
N MET A 162 16.29 -12.75 16.86
CA MET A 162 15.24 -12.05 17.60
C MET A 162 14.56 -13.00 18.59
N ASN A 163 14.49 -12.60 19.87
CA ASN A 163 13.74 -13.35 20.87
C ASN A 163 12.24 -13.14 20.64
N VAL A 164 11.59 -14.10 19.99
CA VAL A 164 10.15 -14.04 19.71
C VAL A 164 9.39 -14.39 20.97
N ASN A 165 8.81 -13.38 21.62
CA ASN A 165 7.85 -13.57 22.70
C ASN A 165 6.68 -12.60 22.53
N PHE A 166 5.54 -13.11 22.06
CA PHE A 166 4.33 -12.31 21.82
C PHE A 166 3.67 -11.77 23.10
N GLU A 167 4.10 -12.23 24.28
CA GLU A 167 3.63 -11.79 25.59
C GLU A 167 4.52 -10.69 26.20
N GLU A 168 5.63 -10.31 25.55
CA GLU A 168 6.54 -9.26 26.02
C GLU A 168 6.39 -7.99 25.16
N GLY A 169 6.14 -6.83 25.79
CA GLY A 169 6.01 -5.57 25.07
C GLY A 169 7.29 -5.15 24.33
N GLU A 170 8.45 -5.46 24.92
CA GLU A 170 9.77 -5.19 24.37
C GLU A 170 9.98 -5.87 23.00
N PHE A 171 9.34 -7.02 22.77
CA PHE A 171 9.38 -7.69 21.47
C PHE A 171 8.75 -6.83 20.37
N TYR A 172 7.55 -6.28 20.60
CA TYR A 172 6.89 -5.40 19.63
C TYR A 172 7.66 -4.11 19.41
N GLN A 173 8.24 -3.53 20.46
CA GLN A 173 9.08 -2.35 20.33
C GLN A 173 10.35 -2.64 19.50
N ALA A 174 10.98 -3.80 19.71
CA ALA A 174 12.12 -4.22 18.92
C ALA A 174 11.76 -4.38 17.44
N LEU A 175 10.58 -4.95 17.13
CA LEU A 175 10.06 -5.07 15.77
C LEU A 175 9.87 -3.69 15.11
N LEU A 176 9.22 -2.74 15.79
CA LEU A 176 8.94 -1.41 15.23
C LEU A 176 10.21 -0.57 15.02
N LYS A 177 11.26 -0.83 15.80
CA LYS A 177 12.59 -0.18 15.66
C LYS A 177 13.46 -0.81 14.58
N MET A 178 13.10 -1.98 14.05
CA MET A 178 13.84 -2.59 12.96
C MET A 178 13.70 -1.79 11.65
N PRO A 179 14.69 -1.86 10.76
CA PRO A 179 14.49 -1.40 9.40
C PRO A 179 13.35 -2.17 8.74
N ILE A 180 12.47 -1.45 8.05
CA ILE A 180 11.32 -1.98 7.31
C ILE A 180 11.77 -2.49 5.95
N ILE A 181 12.65 -1.73 5.29
CA ILE A 181 13.25 -2.08 4.01
C ILE A 181 14.76 -2.23 4.19
N GLU A 182 15.30 -3.24 3.54
CA GLU A 182 16.73 -3.50 3.42
C GLU A 182 17.16 -3.37 1.96
N SER A 183 18.37 -2.88 1.75
CA SER A 183 19.06 -2.92 0.47
C SER A 183 20.14 -4.01 0.49
N GLN A 184 20.38 -4.64 -0.65
CA GLN A 184 21.47 -5.60 -0.86
C GLN A 184 22.27 -5.22 -2.10
N ASP A 185 23.60 -5.11 -1.96
CA ASP A 185 24.50 -4.87 -3.08
C ASP A 185 24.60 -6.11 -3.97
N LYS A 186 24.38 -5.94 -5.28
CA LYS A 186 24.36 -7.05 -6.26
C LYS A 186 25.73 -7.67 -6.48
N THR A 187 26.81 -6.98 -6.15
CA THR A 187 28.20 -7.44 -6.35
C THR A 187 28.77 -8.08 -5.11
N THR A 188 28.62 -7.45 -3.94
CA THR A 188 29.21 -7.97 -2.69
C THR A 188 28.24 -8.85 -1.90
N GLY A 189 26.94 -8.68 -2.10
CA GLY A 189 25.91 -9.30 -1.28
C GLY A 189 25.70 -8.62 0.07
N ASP A 190 26.42 -7.53 0.37
CA ASP A 190 26.28 -6.80 1.64
C ASP A 190 24.89 -6.18 1.77
N THR A 191 24.36 -6.19 2.99
CA THR A 191 23.03 -5.66 3.30
C THR A 191 23.11 -4.41 4.17
N LEU A 192 22.14 -3.52 3.99
CA LEU A 192 21.96 -2.32 4.80
C LEU A 192 20.48 -2.05 5.00
N GLY A 193 20.05 -1.89 6.26
CA GLY A 193 18.70 -1.40 6.57
C GLY A 193 18.57 0.07 6.20
N ILE A 194 17.70 0.39 5.26
CA ILE A 194 17.65 1.71 4.60
C ILE A 194 16.40 2.53 4.91
N LEU A 195 15.34 1.90 5.46
CA LEU A 195 14.11 2.59 5.83
C LEU A 195 13.67 2.16 7.22
N LYS A 196 13.33 3.11 8.08
CA LYS A 196 12.78 2.91 9.44
C LYS A 196 11.63 3.88 9.64
N LEU A 197 10.74 3.58 10.59
CA LEU A 197 9.79 4.57 11.10
C LEU A 197 10.54 5.84 11.55
N PRO A 198 9.98 7.04 11.33
CA PRO A 198 10.58 8.26 11.83
C PRO A 198 10.52 8.29 13.37
N GLU A 199 11.47 8.96 14.01
CA GLU A 199 11.51 9.08 15.48
C GLU A 199 10.25 9.74 16.07
N THR A 200 9.50 10.46 15.25
CA THR A 200 8.22 11.12 15.61
C THR A 200 7.01 10.21 15.52
N SER A 201 7.15 8.96 15.08
CA SER A 201 6.02 8.02 14.98
C SER A 201 5.54 7.59 16.37
N GLU A 202 4.24 7.71 16.63
CA GLU A 202 3.60 7.25 17.87
C GLU A 202 3.73 5.73 18.06
N LEU A 203 3.97 4.97 16.98
CA LEU A 203 4.23 3.54 17.07
C LEU A 203 5.54 3.22 17.79
N LEU A 204 6.47 4.18 17.88
CA LEU A 204 7.73 4.00 18.61
C LEU A 204 7.61 4.30 20.12
N SER A 205 6.40 4.60 20.61
CA SER A 205 6.12 4.82 22.03
C SER A 205 6.31 3.55 22.88
N ASP A 206 6.13 3.68 24.21
CA ASP A 206 6.24 2.57 25.16
C ASP A 206 4.92 1.78 25.30
N GLU A 207 4.22 1.60 24.18
CA GLU A 207 2.98 0.83 24.07
C GLU A 207 3.07 -0.23 22.95
N VAL A 208 2.28 -1.30 23.09
CA VAL A 208 2.13 -2.35 22.08
C VAL A 208 1.05 -1.94 21.09
N HIS A 209 1.45 -1.74 19.83
CA HIS A 209 0.56 -1.39 18.72
C HIS A 209 0.25 -2.56 17.79
N GLY A 210 0.90 -3.71 17.99
CA GLY A 210 0.76 -4.91 17.17
C GLY A 210 1.90 -5.10 16.18
N PHE A 211 1.70 -5.97 15.18
CA PHE A 211 2.73 -6.29 14.19
C PHE A 211 2.82 -5.24 13.10
N PRO A 212 4.01 -4.67 12.81
CA PRO A 212 4.19 -3.74 11.70
C PRO A 212 4.01 -4.45 10.37
N ILE A 213 2.89 -4.24 9.69
CA ILE A 213 2.67 -4.70 8.32
C ILE A 213 2.83 -3.48 7.41
N PRO A 214 4.00 -3.31 6.77
CA PRO A 214 4.29 -2.12 5.99
C PRO A 214 3.57 -2.17 4.64
N VAL A 215 3.09 -1.01 4.23
CA VAL A 215 2.60 -0.73 2.89
C VAL A 215 3.46 0.37 2.34
N TYR A 216 4.02 0.17 1.15
CA TYR A 216 4.80 1.21 0.52
C TYR A 216 4.67 1.23 -1.00
N THR A 217 4.88 2.42 -1.53
CA THR A 217 4.86 2.71 -2.96
C THR A 217 5.95 3.71 -3.29
N MET A 218 6.66 3.42 -4.38
CA MET A 218 7.64 4.32 -4.96
C MET A 218 6.94 5.23 -5.98
N ASP A 219 7.26 6.51 -5.95
CA ASP A 219 6.86 7.50 -6.96
C ASP A 219 8.07 8.38 -7.30
N GLY A 220 8.74 8.04 -8.41
CA GLY A 220 10.03 8.64 -8.76
C GLY A 220 11.06 8.48 -7.65
N ASP A 221 11.51 9.59 -7.07
CA ASP A 221 12.47 9.63 -5.95
C ASP A 221 11.79 9.69 -4.57
N ARG A 222 10.46 9.54 -4.50
CA ARG A 222 9.72 9.49 -3.23
C ARG A 222 9.34 8.05 -2.88
N LEU A 223 9.41 7.74 -1.60
CA LEU A 223 8.85 6.53 -1.02
C LEU A 223 7.77 6.93 -0.03
N LEU A 224 6.55 6.45 -0.27
CA LEU A 224 5.42 6.60 0.63
C LEU A 224 5.32 5.32 1.45
N LEU A 225 5.33 5.42 2.78
CA LEU A 225 5.23 4.30 3.71
C LEU A 225 4.04 4.51 4.64
N SER A 226 3.31 3.44 4.93
CA SER A 226 2.31 3.36 6.01
C SER A 226 2.47 2.02 6.71
N MET A 227 1.94 1.91 7.93
CA MET A 227 1.58 0.62 8.53
C MET A 227 0.09 0.36 8.33
N TRP A 228 -0.34 -0.91 8.37
CA TRP A 228 -1.75 -1.25 8.23
C TRP A 228 -2.64 -0.55 9.26
N PHE A 229 -2.26 -0.49 10.52
CA PHE A 229 -3.14 -0.15 11.63
C PHE A 229 -3.16 1.34 12.01
N GLU A 230 -2.63 2.22 11.17
CA GLU A 230 -2.64 3.67 11.38
C GLU A 230 -3.07 4.41 10.09
N PRO A 231 -3.80 5.53 10.20
CA PRO A 231 -4.18 6.35 9.05
C PRO A 231 -3.10 7.40 8.72
N GLU A 232 -1.83 6.98 8.65
CA GLU A 232 -0.69 7.87 8.43
C GLU A 232 0.17 7.44 7.24
N ILE A 233 0.66 8.42 6.48
CA ILE A 233 1.67 8.19 5.44
C ILE A 233 2.94 8.95 5.79
N TYR A 234 4.02 8.21 5.99
CA TYR A 234 5.38 8.74 6.10
C TYR A 234 5.96 8.91 4.70
N VAL A 235 6.32 10.15 4.35
CA VAL A 235 6.92 10.49 3.06
C VAL A 235 8.42 10.58 3.23
N TYR A 236 9.14 9.84 2.40
CA TYR A 236 10.60 9.87 2.34
C TYR A 236 11.07 10.27 0.95
N LYS A 237 12.23 10.91 0.90
CA LYS A 237 12.92 11.24 -0.33
C LYS A 237 14.21 10.44 -0.43
N LYS A 238 14.48 9.92 -1.61
CA LYS A 238 15.70 9.19 -1.92
C LYS A 238 16.92 10.10 -1.78
N ALA A 239 17.92 9.65 -1.02
CA ALA A 239 19.17 10.35 -0.78
C ALA A 239 20.34 9.35 -0.91
N GLY A 240 21.00 9.35 -2.08
CA GLY A 240 21.98 8.34 -2.43
C GLY A 240 21.34 6.95 -2.48
N ASP A 241 21.85 6.03 -1.66
CA ASP A 241 21.35 4.66 -1.57
C ASP A 241 20.24 4.48 -0.51
N GLY A 242 19.95 5.52 0.27
CA GLY A 242 18.97 5.50 1.36
C GLY A 242 17.78 6.43 1.13
N PHE A 243 16.98 6.59 2.18
CA PHE A 243 15.78 7.42 2.20
C PHE A 243 15.80 8.34 3.42
N GLU A 244 15.58 9.63 3.18
CA GLU A 244 15.48 10.65 4.22
C GLU A 244 14.00 10.97 4.46
N TYR A 245 13.58 10.98 5.72
CA TYR A 245 12.23 11.34 6.11
C TYR A 245 11.97 12.83 5.81
N GLU A 246 10.86 13.13 5.12
CA GLU A 246 10.44 14.50 4.82
C GLU A 246 9.32 14.99 5.75
N LYS A 247 8.22 14.22 5.83
CA LYS A 247 7.02 14.58 6.60
C LYS A 247 6.11 13.38 6.83
N THR A 248 5.23 13.51 7.82
CA THR A 248 4.07 12.62 8.02
C THR A 248 2.82 13.32 7.51
N ILE A 249 1.94 12.56 6.86
CA ILE A 249 0.61 12.98 6.45
C ILE A 249 -0.40 12.18 7.26
N GLU A 250 -1.14 12.85 8.12
CA GLU A 250 -2.31 12.28 8.79
C GLU A 250 -3.49 12.30 7.79
N ILE A 251 -4.14 11.16 7.61
CA ILE A 251 -5.33 11.04 6.75
C ILE A 251 -6.56 11.17 7.63
N ASP A 252 -7.40 12.16 7.33
CA ASP A 252 -8.70 12.30 8.00
C ASP A 252 -9.69 11.27 7.44
N ILE A 253 -9.86 10.18 8.20
CA ILE A 253 -10.79 9.08 7.92
C ILE A 253 -11.90 9.10 8.97
N PRO A 254 -13.08 9.66 8.64
CA PRO A 254 -14.24 9.60 9.52
C PRO A 254 -14.61 8.16 9.88
N ASP A 255 -14.94 7.94 11.15
CA ASP A 255 -15.31 6.64 11.71
C ASP A 255 -14.21 5.56 11.66
N TRP A 256 -12.93 5.95 11.56
CA TRP A 256 -11.82 5.02 11.73
C TRP A 256 -11.90 4.31 13.08
N VAL A 257 -11.87 2.98 13.06
CA VAL A 257 -11.82 2.15 14.26
C VAL A 257 -10.35 1.87 14.58
N PRO A 258 -9.72 2.58 15.53
CA PRO A 258 -8.30 2.40 15.79
C PRO A 258 -8.03 1.04 16.45
N THR A 259 -6.80 0.56 16.32
CA THR A 259 -6.26 -0.46 17.23
C THR A 259 -6.23 0.11 18.65
N THR A 260 -6.59 -0.70 19.66
CA THR A 260 -6.35 -0.34 21.06
C THR A 260 -4.94 -0.78 21.42
N SER A 261 -4.05 0.18 21.66
CA SER A 261 -2.73 -0.10 22.22
C SER A 261 -2.84 -0.54 23.68
N VAL A 262 -1.82 -1.26 24.17
CA VAL A 262 -1.71 -1.65 25.58
C VAL A 262 -0.30 -1.36 26.08
N SER A 263 -0.13 -1.08 27.37
CA SER A 263 1.20 -0.94 27.96
C SER A 263 2.03 -2.23 27.82
N PHE A 264 3.37 -2.13 27.83
CA PHE A 264 4.24 -3.32 27.74
C PHE A 264 3.95 -4.40 28.78
N GLU A 265 3.61 -4.02 30.02
CA GLU A 265 3.26 -4.96 31.10
C GLU A 265 1.99 -5.79 30.82
N ASN A 266 1.18 -5.38 29.83
CA ASN A 266 -0.08 -6.01 29.44
C ASN A 266 -0.05 -6.50 27.98
N ALA A 267 1.14 -6.75 27.41
CA ALA A 267 1.29 -7.15 26.02
C ALA A 267 0.51 -8.43 25.66
N ASP A 268 0.37 -9.36 26.61
CA ASP A 268 -0.46 -10.57 26.51
C ASP A 268 -1.94 -10.30 26.26
N GLN A 269 -2.44 -9.10 26.62
CA GLN A 269 -3.84 -8.70 26.43
C GLN A 269 -4.10 -8.06 25.06
N PHE A 270 -3.05 -7.68 24.30
CA PHE A 270 -3.20 -6.91 23.06
C PHE A 270 -4.18 -7.57 22.06
N PHE A 271 -3.99 -8.85 21.77
CA PHE A 271 -4.87 -9.57 20.84
C PHE A 271 -6.27 -9.80 21.42
N ALA A 272 -6.38 -10.02 22.74
CA ALA A 272 -7.66 -10.23 23.40
C ALA A 272 -8.54 -8.97 23.36
N GLU A 273 -7.94 -7.78 23.43
CA GLU A 273 -8.64 -6.50 23.28
C GLU A 273 -9.02 -6.25 21.82
N ASN A 274 -8.11 -6.48 20.88
CA ASN A 274 -8.36 -6.14 19.47
C ASN A 274 -9.20 -7.17 18.72
N GLN A 275 -9.34 -8.42 19.18
CA GLN A 275 -10.23 -9.43 18.55
C GLN A 275 -11.73 -9.15 18.72
N LYS A 276 -12.11 -8.27 19.66
CA LYS A 276 -13.52 -7.90 19.91
C LYS A 276 -14.07 -7.00 18.81
N LYS A 277 -13.18 -6.31 18.10
CA LYS A 277 -13.44 -5.38 17.01
C LYS A 277 -12.65 -5.82 15.77
N ARG A 278 -12.83 -5.11 14.67
CA ARG A 278 -11.94 -5.15 13.52
C ARG A 278 -11.33 -3.75 13.38
N PRO A 279 -10.05 -3.55 13.71
CA PRO A 279 -9.41 -2.26 13.45
C PRO A 279 -9.45 -1.90 11.96
N GLY A 280 -9.47 -0.61 11.67
CA GLY A 280 -9.26 -0.09 10.32
C GLY A 280 -7.88 -0.49 9.81
N ASN A 281 -7.77 -0.64 8.49
CA ASN A 281 -6.50 -0.98 7.85
C ASN A 281 -6.24 -0.10 6.62
N LEU A 282 -5.07 0.55 6.55
CA LEU A 282 -4.54 1.15 5.33
C LEU A 282 -3.79 0.08 4.56
N THR A 283 -4.40 -0.44 3.50
CA THR A 283 -3.93 -1.64 2.81
C THR A 283 -3.01 -1.35 1.63
N ASN A 284 -3.12 -0.16 1.03
CA ASN A 284 -2.28 0.22 -0.12
C ASN A 284 -2.19 1.74 -0.31
N ILE A 285 -1.18 2.18 -1.06
CA ILE A 285 -1.07 3.55 -1.57
C ILE A 285 -0.84 3.46 -3.08
N LEU A 286 -1.79 3.96 -3.87
CA LEU A 286 -1.70 3.93 -5.34
C LEU A 286 -1.37 5.32 -5.89
N VAL A 287 -0.58 5.36 -6.96
CA VAL A 287 -0.30 6.59 -7.72
C VAL A 287 -1.18 6.55 -8.97
N VAL A 288 -2.10 7.52 -9.10
CA VAL A 288 -3.08 7.57 -10.20
C VAL A 288 -3.05 8.97 -10.82
N GLY A 289 -2.28 9.11 -11.90
CA GLY A 289 -2.05 10.42 -12.52
C GLY A 289 -1.40 11.39 -11.53
N ASP A 290 -2.05 12.52 -11.27
CA ASP A 290 -1.59 13.57 -10.35
C ASP A 290 -2.02 13.35 -8.89
N TYR A 291 -2.57 12.18 -8.55
CA TYR A 291 -3.15 11.88 -7.25
C TYR A 291 -2.52 10.65 -6.59
N TYR A 292 -2.48 10.67 -5.26
CA TYR A 292 -2.23 9.49 -4.44
C TYR A 292 -3.56 9.01 -3.86
N LEU A 293 -3.82 7.71 -3.92
CA LEU A 293 -4.99 7.09 -3.28
C LEU A 293 -4.50 6.22 -2.13
N ALA A 294 -4.81 6.65 -0.91
CA ALA A 294 -4.63 5.82 0.28
C ALA A 294 -5.84 4.89 0.40
N ILE A 295 -5.62 3.60 0.21
CA ILE A 295 -6.67 2.58 0.18
C ILE A 295 -6.84 2.01 1.58
N TYR A 296 -8.08 1.95 2.07
CA TYR A 296 -8.34 1.49 3.42
C TYR A 296 -9.70 0.82 3.62
N ASN A 297 -9.80 0.09 4.73
CA ASN A 297 -11.05 -0.26 5.40
C ASN A 297 -11.13 0.54 6.71
N ARG A 298 -12.34 0.95 7.12
CA ARG A 298 -12.52 1.76 8.34
C ARG A 298 -12.51 0.92 9.61
N GLY A 299 -12.76 -0.37 9.46
CA GLY A 299 -12.92 -1.29 10.57
C GLY A 299 -14.36 -1.35 11.08
N LEU A 300 -14.59 -2.23 12.04
CA LEU A 300 -15.88 -2.47 12.68
C LEU A 300 -15.70 -2.42 14.19
N THR A 301 -16.53 -1.61 14.84
CA THR A 301 -16.64 -1.57 16.31
C THR A 301 -17.12 -2.92 16.87
N GLU A 302 -16.94 -3.14 18.17
CA GLU A 302 -17.41 -4.36 18.83
C GLU A 302 -18.92 -4.59 18.61
N ASP A 303 -19.73 -3.54 18.66
CA ASP A 303 -21.17 -3.62 18.42
C ASP A 303 -21.50 -4.05 16.99
N GLN A 304 -20.73 -3.60 15.99
CA GLN A 304 -20.92 -4.01 14.60
C GLN A 304 -20.47 -5.45 14.33
N MET A 305 -19.50 -5.94 15.11
CA MET A 305 -19.00 -7.32 15.07
C MET A 305 -19.96 -8.33 15.72
N LYS A 306 -20.90 -7.88 16.58
CA LYS A 306 -21.90 -8.77 17.19
C LYS A 306 -22.72 -9.52 16.13
N GLY A 307 -22.71 -10.84 16.23
CA GLY A 307 -23.45 -11.73 15.32
C GLY A 307 -22.76 -11.97 13.98
N LEU A 308 -21.55 -11.46 13.76
CA LEU A 308 -20.70 -11.87 12.65
C LEU A 308 -19.80 -13.03 13.10
N ASP A 309 -19.66 -14.05 12.26
CA ASP A 309 -18.65 -15.11 12.43
C ASP A 309 -17.85 -15.23 11.12
N PRO A 310 -16.64 -14.65 11.05
CA PRO A 310 -15.81 -14.71 9.85
C PRO A 310 -15.48 -16.15 9.40
N ARG A 311 -15.55 -17.12 10.32
CA ARG A 311 -15.27 -18.53 9.99
C ARG A 311 -16.45 -19.22 9.31
N ALA A 312 -17.66 -18.70 9.49
CA ALA A 312 -18.87 -19.32 8.95
C ALA A 312 -19.02 -19.10 7.43
N ASP A 313 -18.53 -17.98 6.92
CA ASP A 313 -18.68 -17.58 5.51
C ASP A 313 -17.38 -17.10 4.86
N GLY A 314 -16.22 -17.46 5.43
CA GLY A 314 -14.92 -17.01 4.93
C GLY A 314 -14.68 -15.50 5.08
N GLY A 315 -15.46 -14.81 5.92
CA GLY A 315 -15.32 -13.39 6.21
C GLY A 315 -16.12 -12.49 5.27
N LEU A 316 -16.95 -13.05 4.38
CA LEU A 316 -17.74 -12.28 3.42
C LEU A 316 -18.70 -11.30 4.12
N SER A 317 -19.37 -11.70 5.20
CA SER A 317 -20.25 -10.82 5.98
C SER A 317 -19.53 -9.65 6.62
N VAL A 318 -18.28 -9.84 7.06
CA VAL A 318 -17.42 -8.78 7.57
C VAL A 318 -17.04 -7.82 6.44
N ARG A 319 -16.54 -8.34 5.32
CA ARG A 319 -16.14 -7.54 4.15
C ARG A 319 -17.29 -6.72 3.56
N ARG A 320 -18.52 -7.26 3.59
CA ARG A 320 -19.72 -6.53 3.15
C ARG A 320 -20.03 -5.32 4.03
N LYS A 321 -19.71 -5.39 5.33
CA LYS A 321 -19.89 -4.29 6.28
C LYS A 321 -18.71 -3.32 6.32
N ASP A 322 -17.53 -3.78 5.93
CA ASP A 322 -16.27 -3.03 5.94
C ASP A 322 -15.59 -3.10 4.56
N PRO A 323 -16.18 -2.48 3.52
CA PRO A 323 -15.63 -2.50 2.17
C PRO A 323 -14.41 -1.60 2.04
N ASN A 324 -13.77 -1.62 0.86
CA ASN A 324 -12.63 -0.77 0.56
C ASN A 324 -13.08 0.66 0.21
N PHE A 325 -12.32 1.64 0.70
CA PHE A 325 -12.45 3.06 0.39
C PHE A 325 -11.09 3.62 -0.03
N ALA A 326 -11.10 4.82 -0.63
CA ALA A 326 -9.92 5.63 -0.84
C ALA A 326 -10.05 7.01 -0.17
N ALA A 327 -8.96 7.48 0.40
CA ALA A 327 -8.69 8.90 0.55
C ALA A 327 -7.83 9.36 -0.64
N VAL A 328 -8.18 10.50 -1.20
CA VAL A 328 -7.51 11.08 -2.37
C VAL A 328 -6.66 12.24 -1.89
N LEU A 329 -5.37 12.18 -2.18
CA LEU A 329 -4.43 13.27 -1.96
C LEU A 329 -3.94 13.81 -3.30
N ASP A 330 -3.79 15.12 -3.40
CA ASP A 330 -3.08 15.71 -4.53
C ASP A 330 -1.56 15.46 -4.42
N LYS A 331 -0.82 15.83 -5.47
CA LYS A 331 0.65 15.73 -5.55
C LYS A 331 1.45 16.49 -4.47
N ASP A 332 0.81 17.45 -3.80
CA ASP A 332 1.38 18.19 -2.67
C ASP A 332 1.02 17.56 -1.31
N PHE A 333 0.30 16.44 -1.35
CA PHE A 333 -0.24 15.67 -0.23
C PHE A 333 -1.36 16.36 0.54
N ASN A 334 -2.11 17.27 -0.09
CA ASN A 334 -3.34 17.76 0.50
C ASN A 334 -4.44 16.73 0.27
N GLN A 335 -5.14 16.33 1.33
CA GLN A 335 -6.32 15.48 1.20
C GLN A 335 -7.45 16.28 0.54
N VAL A 336 -7.88 15.84 -0.65
CA VAL A 336 -8.93 16.48 -1.45
C VAL A 336 -10.25 15.71 -1.44
N ALA A 337 -10.23 14.43 -1.02
CA ALA A 337 -11.42 13.63 -0.75
C ALA A 337 -11.12 12.50 0.24
N THR A 338 -12.17 11.97 0.88
CA THR A 338 -12.11 10.77 1.72
C THR A 338 -13.39 9.95 1.55
N ASN A 339 -13.37 8.69 1.98
CA ASN A 339 -14.48 7.74 1.84
C ASN A 339 -14.97 7.55 0.39
N VAL A 340 -14.08 7.68 -0.60
CA VAL A 340 -14.43 7.37 -2.00
C VAL A 340 -14.59 5.84 -2.11
N PRO A 341 -15.79 5.30 -2.35
CA PRO A 341 -16.03 3.87 -2.23
C PRO A 341 -15.51 3.11 -3.44
N PHE A 342 -14.92 1.93 -3.21
CA PHE A 342 -14.78 0.92 -4.25
C PHE A 342 -16.10 0.14 -4.41
N PRO A 343 -16.32 -0.53 -5.56
CA PRO A 343 -17.38 -1.52 -5.70
C PRO A 343 -17.30 -2.55 -4.57
N ILE A 344 -18.44 -2.92 -3.98
CA ILE A 344 -18.48 -3.80 -2.80
C ILE A 344 -17.87 -5.19 -3.07
N ALA A 345 -17.94 -5.64 -4.32
CA ALA A 345 -17.36 -6.91 -4.75
C ALA A 345 -15.87 -6.81 -5.08
N SER A 346 -15.24 -5.65 -4.97
CA SER A 346 -13.80 -5.51 -5.19
C SER A 346 -13.01 -6.22 -4.10
N ASN A 347 -12.02 -7.01 -4.52
CA ASN A 347 -10.97 -7.45 -3.64
C ASN A 347 -10.04 -6.29 -3.25
N PHE A 348 -8.91 -6.57 -2.60
CA PHE A 348 -7.92 -5.54 -2.27
C PHE A 348 -7.42 -4.82 -3.52
N PRO A 349 -7.57 -3.48 -3.61
CA PRO A 349 -7.04 -2.70 -4.73
C PRO A 349 -5.51 -2.65 -4.69
N MET A 350 -4.86 -3.33 -5.65
CA MET A 350 -3.41 -3.49 -5.66
C MET A 350 -2.71 -2.82 -6.85
N VAL A 351 -3.41 -2.62 -7.98
CA VAL A 351 -2.80 -2.39 -9.28
C VAL A 351 -3.31 -1.11 -9.93
N VAL A 352 -2.37 -0.39 -10.57
CA VAL A 352 -2.65 0.65 -11.57
C VAL A 352 -1.95 0.24 -12.87
N ASN A 353 -2.69 0.17 -13.97
CA ASN A 353 -2.14 -0.22 -15.27
C ASN A 353 -1.51 0.98 -16.02
N ASN A 354 -0.99 0.74 -17.24
CA ASN A 354 -0.34 1.78 -18.05
C ASN A 354 -1.31 2.89 -18.51
N GLN A 355 -2.61 2.63 -18.49
CA GLN A 355 -3.69 3.55 -18.84
C GLN A 355 -4.09 4.43 -17.65
N GLY A 356 -3.49 4.21 -16.46
CA GLY A 356 -3.84 4.93 -15.24
C GLY A 356 -5.16 4.45 -14.63
N GLU A 357 -5.61 3.25 -14.99
CA GLU A 357 -6.82 2.63 -14.46
C GLU A 357 -6.45 1.78 -13.25
N ILE A 358 -7.28 1.84 -12.22
CA ILE A 358 -7.13 0.98 -11.05
C ILE A 358 -7.79 -0.35 -11.39
N VAL A 359 -7.04 -1.44 -11.29
CA VAL A 359 -7.58 -2.77 -11.62
C VAL A 359 -7.77 -3.56 -10.33
N VAL A 360 -8.93 -4.19 -10.19
CA VAL A 360 -9.26 -5.00 -9.01
C VAL A 360 -9.93 -6.30 -9.43
N SER A 361 -9.56 -7.39 -8.76
CA SER A 361 -10.29 -8.66 -8.89
C SER A 361 -11.64 -8.59 -8.19
N LYS A 362 -12.66 -9.21 -8.77
CA LYS A 362 -13.99 -9.37 -8.18
C LYS A 362 -14.00 -10.58 -7.23
N VAL A 363 -14.65 -10.43 -6.09
CA VAL A 363 -14.95 -11.49 -5.13
C VAL A 363 -16.37 -11.99 -5.38
N ALA A 364 -16.51 -13.23 -5.85
CA ALA A 364 -17.80 -13.78 -6.27
C ALA A 364 -18.85 -13.74 -5.13
N GLY A 365 -18.46 -14.13 -3.91
CA GLY A 365 -19.37 -14.14 -2.74
C GLY A 365 -19.84 -12.76 -2.24
N LEU A 366 -19.29 -11.66 -2.78
CA LEU A 366 -19.73 -10.28 -2.51
C LEU A 366 -20.56 -9.69 -3.66
N SER A 367 -20.70 -10.42 -4.76
CA SER A 367 -21.46 -10.02 -5.95
C SER A 367 -22.89 -10.53 -5.92
N GLU A 368 -23.80 -9.80 -6.57
CA GLU A 368 -25.16 -10.27 -6.86
C GLU A 368 -25.26 -11.10 -8.14
N THR A 369 -24.21 -11.08 -8.97
CA THR A 369 -24.10 -11.89 -10.19
C THR A 369 -23.09 -13.02 -10.01
N GLU A 370 -23.43 -14.18 -10.55
CA GLU A 370 -22.50 -15.29 -10.80
C GLU A 370 -21.85 -15.08 -12.17
N ASP A 371 -20.56 -15.36 -12.29
CA ASP A 371 -19.81 -15.29 -13.54
C ASP A 371 -19.09 -16.63 -13.78
N ASP A 372 -18.92 -17.00 -15.04
CA ASP A 372 -18.27 -18.26 -15.45
C ASP A 372 -16.72 -18.16 -15.43
N GLY A 373 -16.15 -17.25 -14.65
CA GLY A 373 -14.71 -17.00 -14.58
C GLY A 373 -14.35 -15.88 -13.60
N ILE A 374 -13.07 -15.52 -13.56
CA ILE A 374 -12.60 -14.41 -12.73
C ILE A 374 -12.90 -13.10 -13.47
N ILE A 375 -13.49 -12.13 -12.78
CA ILE A 375 -13.71 -10.79 -13.31
C ILE A 375 -12.66 -9.82 -12.76
N LEU A 376 -12.02 -9.08 -13.64
CA LEU A 376 -11.19 -7.93 -13.32
C LEU A 376 -11.96 -6.67 -13.68
N TYR A 377 -12.27 -5.81 -12.70
CA TYR A 377 -12.83 -4.49 -12.97
C TYR A 377 -11.72 -3.49 -13.25
N LYS A 378 -11.88 -2.69 -14.31
CA LYS A 378 -11.05 -1.52 -14.59
C LYS A 378 -11.81 -0.29 -14.10
N LEU A 379 -11.23 0.41 -13.13
CA LEU A 379 -11.82 1.60 -12.52
C LEU A 379 -11.07 2.85 -12.91
N LYS A 380 -11.80 3.96 -13.00
CA LYS A 380 -11.24 5.29 -13.19
C LYS A 380 -11.62 6.22 -12.05
N LEU A 381 -10.65 7.01 -11.58
CA LEU A 381 -10.93 8.15 -10.73
C LEU A 381 -11.51 9.28 -11.58
N LEU A 382 -12.76 9.66 -11.32
CA LEU A 382 -13.43 10.79 -11.95
C LEU A 382 -13.49 11.99 -11.01
N ILE A 383 -13.52 13.18 -11.60
CA ILE A 383 -13.51 14.48 -10.91
C ILE A 383 -14.54 15.37 -11.60
N ASP A 384 -15.62 15.70 -10.88
CA ASP A 384 -16.74 16.51 -11.37
C ASP A 384 -16.81 17.90 -10.74
#